data_AF-A0A419IBR1-F1
#
_entry.id   AF-A0A419IBR1-F1
#
_cell.length_a   1.000
_cell.length_b   1.000
_cell.length_c   1.000
_cell.angle_alpha   90.00
_cell.angle_beta   90.00
_cell.angle_gamma   90.00
#
_symmetry.space_group_name_H-M   'P 1'
#
loop_
_entity.id
_entity.type
_entity.pdbx_description
1 polymer ?
#
loop_
_entity_poly.entity_id
_entity_poly.type
_entity_poly.pdbx_seq_one_letter_code
_entity_poly.pdbx_strand_id
1 'polypeptide(L)'
;MAPEKRAAEIADTEASVAEWQSRVEQLRQRVGDPETVMDQNGRLPARRRELNLVGFSCQRQNEVRRLRALIADLRAKLKASTDRSERSELRNRIACENHTRVAWEAIPKLDAADMCSECDTPSNWHEISYTMILPEGPCFAWPRRAERMREARERFLELANKPRTPELPKAKPLAVIPSGLPLNQIVAKLAELQAKHPNAIVRRGNANKWELWPPRSTTSHEPAR
;
A
#
# COMPACT_ATOMS: atom_id res chain seq x y z
N MET A 1 -24.18 25.59 -23.44
CA MET A 1 -24.52 26.47 -22.30
C MET A 1 -25.02 27.79 -22.85
N ALA A 2 -26.09 28.35 -22.26
CA ALA A 2 -26.52 29.71 -22.59
C ALA A 2 -25.42 30.72 -22.21
N PRO A 3 -25.19 31.78 -23.01
CA PRO A 3 -24.12 32.75 -22.77
C PRO A 3 -24.22 33.44 -21.40
N GLU A 4 -25.44 33.67 -20.90
CA GLU A 4 -25.70 34.24 -19.58
C GLU A 4 -25.25 33.33 -18.43
N LYS A 5 -25.50 32.01 -18.57
CA LYS A 5 -25.07 31.01 -17.58
C LYS A 5 -23.55 30.96 -17.47
N ARG A 6 -22.86 31.01 -18.63
CA ARG A 6 -21.40 31.05 -18.67
C ARG A 6 -20.85 32.34 -18.03
N ALA A 7 -21.47 33.48 -18.29
CA ALA A 7 -21.06 34.76 -17.70
C ALA A 7 -21.21 34.76 -16.18
N ALA A 8 -22.28 34.18 -15.64
CA ALA A 8 -22.48 34.02 -14.20
C ALA A 8 -21.44 33.08 -13.56
N GLU A 9 -21.13 31.95 -14.20
CA GLU A 9 -20.08 31.01 -13.73
C GLU A 9 -18.69 31.65 -13.72
N ILE A 10 -18.39 32.49 -14.71
CA ILE A 10 -17.13 33.25 -14.76
C ILE A 10 -17.07 34.24 -13.60
N ALA A 11 -18.12 35.03 -13.38
CA ALA A 11 -18.16 36.02 -12.31
C ALA A 11 -18.03 35.38 -10.92
N ASP A 12 -18.66 34.23 -10.68
CA ASP A 12 -18.54 33.47 -9.43
C ASP A 12 -17.13 32.92 -9.22
N THR A 13 -16.50 32.43 -10.30
CA THR A 13 -15.11 31.97 -10.27
C THR A 13 -14.16 33.13 -9.98
N GLU A 14 -14.34 34.28 -10.62
CA GLU A 14 -13.52 35.48 -10.40
C GLU A 14 -13.67 36.00 -8.96
N ALA A 15 -14.88 36.03 -8.41
CA ALA A 15 -15.13 36.39 -7.02
C ALA A 15 -14.42 35.42 -6.05
N SER A 16 -14.51 34.12 -6.32
CA SER A 16 -13.80 33.09 -5.54
C SER A 16 -12.28 33.27 -5.60
N VAL A 17 -11.73 33.53 -6.80
CA VAL A 17 -10.29 33.77 -6.97
C VAL A 17 -9.85 34.98 -6.16
N ALA A 18 -10.61 36.09 -6.21
CA ALA A 18 -10.31 37.29 -5.45
C ALA A 18 -10.35 37.04 -3.92
N GLU A 19 -11.34 36.29 -3.44
CA GLU A 19 -11.42 35.90 -2.02
C GLU A 19 -10.20 35.09 -1.59
N TRP A 20 -9.84 34.05 -2.35
CA TRP A 20 -8.70 33.21 -2.02
C TRP A 20 -7.37 33.96 -2.10
N GLN A 21 -7.20 34.85 -3.08
CA GLN A 21 -6.02 35.71 -3.18
C GLN A 21 -5.89 36.63 -1.95
N SER A 22 -6.99 37.27 -1.53
CA SER A 22 -7.03 38.10 -0.33
C SER A 22 -6.65 37.30 0.92
N ARG A 23 -7.17 36.07 1.05
CA ARG A 23 -6.85 35.19 2.17
C ARG A 23 -5.39 34.75 2.18
N VAL A 24 -4.80 34.47 1.02
CA VAL A 24 -3.37 34.15 0.89
C VAL A 24 -2.52 35.34 1.33
N GLU A 25 -2.87 36.56 0.92
CA GLU A 25 -2.12 37.76 1.30
C GLU A 25 -2.20 38.03 2.81
N GLN A 26 -3.38 37.88 3.42
CA GLN A 26 -3.54 37.97 4.88
C GLN A 26 -2.68 36.93 5.62
N LEU A 27 -2.64 35.69 5.11
CA LEU A 27 -1.80 34.64 5.69
C LEU A 27 -0.31 34.96 5.54
N ARG A 28 0.10 35.48 4.37
CA ARG A 28 1.47 35.90 4.12
C ARG A 28 1.93 36.99 5.08
N GLN A 29 1.08 37.99 5.36
CA GLN A 29 1.38 39.04 6.34
C GLN A 29 1.51 38.51 7.76
N ARG A 30 0.70 37.52 8.14
CA ARG A 30 0.71 36.92 9.49
C ARG A 30 1.89 35.97 9.72
N VAL A 31 2.22 35.16 8.73
CA VAL A 31 3.23 34.10 8.84
C VAL A 31 4.62 34.65 8.49
N GLY A 32 4.69 35.71 7.70
CA GLY A 32 5.95 36.25 7.18
C GLY A 32 6.49 35.41 6.03
N ASP A 33 7.79 35.53 5.79
CA ASP A 33 8.47 34.73 4.77
C ASP A 33 8.59 33.26 5.25
N PRO A 34 8.00 32.28 4.55
CA PRO A 34 8.13 30.87 4.92
C PRO A 34 9.58 30.40 4.97
N GLU A 35 10.50 31.02 4.21
CA GLU A 35 11.95 30.72 4.26
C GLU A 35 12.63 31.14 5.57
N THR A 36 11.92 31.85 6.44
CA THR A 36 12.41 32.28 7.76
C THR A 36 11.86 31.44 8.91
N VAL A 37 10.93 30.51 8.63
CA VAL A 37 10.30 29.67 9.66
C VAL A 37 11.22 28.52 10.05
N MET A 38 11.71 28.55 11.28
CA MET A 38 12.54 27.49 11.84
C MET A 38 11.72 26.23 12.18
N ASP A 39 12.33 25.06 12.02
CA ASP A 39 11.76 23.80 12.51
C ASP A 39 11.93 23.64 14.04
N GLN A 40 11.43 22.53 14.58
CA GLN A 40 11.58 22.16 16.00
C GLN A 40 13.03 22.04 16.49
N ASN A 41 14.00 21.98 15.58
CA ASN A 41 15.43 21.91 15.87
C ASN A 41 16.15 23.24 15.60
N GLY A 42 15.43 24.33 15.34
CA GLY A 42 16.00 25.64 15.06
C GLY A 42 16.59 25.79 13.65
N ARG A 43 16.16 24.98 12.67
CA ARG A 43 16.71 24.97 11.31
C ARG A 43 15.80 25.69 10.33
N LEU A 44 16.38 26.60 9.56
CA LEU A 44 15.71 27.25 8.44
C LEU A 44 15.48 26.27 7.26
N PRO A 45 14.45 26.50 6.42
CA PRO A 45 14.17 25.70 5.22
C PRO A 45 15.39 25.48 4.32
N ALA A 46 16.17 26.52 4.03
CA ALA A 46 17.40 26.40 3.23
C ALA A 46 18.38 25.37 3.82
N ARG A 47 18.59 25.40 5.15
CA ARG A 47 19.46 24.44 5.82
C ARG A 47 18.89 23.02 5.81
N ARG A 48 17.56 22.90 5.91
CA ARG A 48 16.88 21.60 5.83
C ARG A 48 17.01 20.99 4.44
N ARG A 49 16.88 21.80 3.38
CA ARG A 49 17.11 21.36 1.99
C ARG A 49 18.51 20.80 1.77
N GLU A 50 19.56 21.41 2.34
CA GLU A 50 20.91 20.87 2.26
C GLU A 50 21.01 19.46 2.89
N LEU A 51 20.41 19.27 4.06
CA LEU A 51 20.39 17.95 4.73
C LEU A 51 19.56 16.94 3.93
N ASN A 52 18.42 17.37 3.41
CA ASN A 52 17.53 16.57 2.58
C ASN A 52 18.22 16.13 1.28
N LEU A 53 19.04 16.99 0.67
CA LEU A 53 19.86 16.65 -0.50
C LEU A 53 20.84 15.52 -0.19
N VAL A 54 21.49 15.57 0.98
CA VAL A 54 22.40 14.50 1.43
C VAL A 54 21.62 13.20 1.63
N GLY A 55 20.48 13.26 2.33
CA GLY A 55 19.59 12.12 2.54
C GLY A 55 19.14 11.47 1.23
N PHE A 56 18.62 12.28 0.31
CA PHE A 56 18.21 11.85 -1.02
C PHE A 56 19.35 11.22 -1.82
N SER A 57 20.54 11.84 -1.79
CA SER A 57 21.71 11.33 -2.49
C SER A 57 22.11 9.95 -1.99
N CYS A 58 22.09 9.74 -0.67
CA CYS A 58 22.31 8.43 -0.06
C CYS A 58 21.21 7.43 -0.45
N GLN A 59 19.94 7.82 -0.38
CA GLN A 59 18.81 6.98 -0.77
C GLN A 59 18.92 6.53 -2.23
N ARG A 60 19.14 7.48 -3.16
CA ARG A 60 19.32 7.20 -4.60
C ARG A 60 20.45 6.20 -4.83
N GLN A 61 21.60 6.38 -4.20
CA GLN A 61 22.72 5.46 -4.35
C GLN A 61 22.38 4.05 -3.84
N ASN A 62 21.75 3.96 -2.67
CA ASN A 62 21.34 2.69 -2.09
C ASN A 62 20.31 1.98 -2.96
N GLU A 63 19.34 2.71 -3.49
CA GLU A 63 18.27 2.16 -4.30
C GLU A 63 18.78 1.65 -5.66
N VAL A 64 19.66 2.41 -6.32
CA VAL A 64 20.33 1.94 -7.54
C VAL A 64 21.16 0.68 -7.27
N ARG A 65 21.90 0.62 -6.15
CA ARG A 65 22.67 -0.57 -5.76
C ARG A 65 21.74 -1.77 -5.50
N ARG A 66 20.66 -1.56 -4.75
CA ARG A 66 19.64 -2.57 -4.43
C ARG A 66 19.00 -3.13 -5.70
N LEU A 67 18.57 -2.27 -6.62
CA LEU A 67 17.97 -2.65 -7.89
C LEU A 67 18.95 -3.42 -8.78
N ARG A 68 20.22 -3.02 -8.83
CA ARG A 68 21.26 -3.77 -9.57
C ARG A 68 21.44 -5.19 -9.01
N ALA A 69 21.52 -5.33 -7.69
CA ALA A 69 21.62 -6.64 -7.04
C ALA A 69 20.38 -7.51 -7.30
N LEU A 70 19.18 -6.93 -7.12
CA LEU A 70 17.92 -7.63 -7.36
C LEU A 70 17.79 -8.11 -8.82
N ILE A 71 18.14 -7.27 -9.80
CA ILE A 71 18.12 -7.64 -11.22
C ILE A 71 19.10 -8.78 -11.49
N ALA A 72 20.29 -8.76 -10.88
CA ALA A 72 21.25 -9.85 -11.01
C ALA A 72 20.70 -11.17 -10.46
N ASP A 73 20.09 -11.15 -9.27
CA ASP A 73 19.47 -12.32 -8.65
C ASP A 73 18.31 -12.86 -9.49
N LEU A 74 17.44 -11.98 -10.00
CA LEU A 74 16.32 -12.38 -10.87
C LEU A 74 16.82 -13.01 -12.17
N ARG A 75 17.92 -12.50 -12.75
CA ARG A 75 18.55 -13.11 -13.93
C ARG A 75 19.13 -14.48 -13.63
N ALA A 76 19.75 -14.67 -12.46
CA ALA A 76 20.23 -15.98 -12.02
C ALA A 76 19.08 -16.98 -11.87
N LYS A 77 17.98 -16.59 -11.22
CA LYS A 77 16.74 -17.39 -11.11
C LYS A 77 16.15 -17.73 -12.46
N LEU A 78 16.09 -16.76 -13.38
CA LEU A 78 15.62 -16.98 -14.75
C LEU A 78 16.48 -18.01 -15.50
N LYS A 79 17.79 -18.03 -15.26
CA LYS A 79 18.70 -19.03 -15.85
C LYS A 79 18.46 -20.43 -15.28
N ALA A 80 18.18 -20.52 -13.97
CA ALA A 80 17.97 -21.79 -13.28
C ALA A 80 16.57 -22.40 -13.49
N SER A 81 15.54 -21.57 -13.71
CA SER A 81 14.17 -22.05 -13.89
C SER A 81 13.96 -22.73 -15.24
N THR A 82 13.34 -23.91 -15.21
CA THR A 82 12.91 -24.67 -16.39
C THR A 82 11.43 -24.47 -16.72
N ASP A 83 10.63 -23.95 -15.77
CA ASP A 83 9.19 -23.76 -15.96
C ASP A 83 8.88 -22.54 -16.86
N ARG A 84 7.96 -22.71 -17.81
CA ARG A 84 7.66 -21.66 -18.80
C ARG A 84 6.95 -20.46 -18.16
N SER A 85 6.05 -20.69 -17.21
CA SER A 85 5.27 -19.63 -16.56
C SER A 85 6.17 -18.79 -15.66
N GLU A 86 6.95 -19.45 -14.80
CA GLU A 86 7.92 -18.82 -13.91
C GLU A 86 8.94 -17.98 -14.69
N ARG A 87 9.45 -18.50 -15.81
CA ARG A 87 10.36 -17.74 -16.69
C ARG A 87 9.69 -16.51 -17.30
N SER A 88 8.39 -16.56 -17.59
CA SER A 88 7.64 -15.39 -18.10
C SER A 88 7.54 -14.31 -17.01
N GLU A 89 7.14 -14.70 -15.80
CA GLU A 89 7.03 -13.80 -14.64
C GLU A 89 8.37 -13.17 -14.28
N LEU A 90 9.45 -13.96 -14.26
CA LEU A 90 10.80 -13.46 -13.99
C LEU A 90 11.27 -12.43 -15.03
N ARG A 91 10.96 -12.64 -16.32
CA ARG A 91 11.28 -11.65 -17.37
C ARG A 91 10.51 -10.35 -17.17
N ASN A 92 9.21 -10.43 -16.90
CA ASN A 92 8.38 -9.26 -16.65
C ASN A 92 8.91 -8.49 -15.44
N ARG A 93 9.25 -9.19 -14.36
CA ARG A 93 9.82 -8.56 -13.17
C ARG A 93 11.16 -7.91 -13.46
N ILE A 94 12.07 -8.57 -14.18
CA ILE A 94 13.34 -7.96 -14.61
C ILE A 94 13.10 -6.69 -15.41
N ALA A 95 12.13 -6.68 -16.33
CA ALA A 95 11.79 -5.51 -17.13
C ALA A 95 11.29 -4.36 -16.25
N CYS A 96 10.37 -4.62 -15.32
CA CYS A 96 9.86 -3.64 -14.37
C CYS A 96 10.97 -3.05 -13.50
N GLU A 97 11.76 -3.90 -12.82
CA GLU A 97 12.82 -3.42 -11.92
C GLU A 97 13.93 -2.67 -12.69
N ASN A 98 14.22 -3.09 -13.94
CA ASN A 98 15.17 -2.38 -14.79
C ASN A 98 14.64 -1.01 -15.24
N HIS A 99 13.34 -0.89 -15.52
CA HIS A 99 12.72 0.41 -15.79
C HIS A 99 12.85 1.35 -14.57
N THR A 100 12.52 0.85 -13.37
CA THR A 100 12.70 1.61 -12.12
C THR A 100 14.16 2.02 -11.92
N ARG A 101 15.13 1.13 -12.17
CA ARG A 101 16.56 1.46 -12.06
C ARG A 101 16.94 2.59 -13.02
N VAL A 102 16.52 2.49 -14.28
CA VAL A 102 16.80 3.53 -15.28
C VAL A 102 16.20 4.86 -14.86
N ALA A 103 14.99 4.88 -14.29
CA ALA A 103 14.38 6.10 -13.76
C ALA A 103 15.24 6.73 -12.64
N TRP A 104 15.72 5.94 -11.67
CA TRP A 104 16.62 6.42 -10.61
C TRP A 104 17.99 6.90 -11.13
N GLU A 105 18.51 6.25 -12.16
CA GLU A 105 19.78 6.62 -12.80
C GLU A 105 19.62 7.92 -13.61
N ALA A 106 18.45 8.16 -14.21
CA ALA A 106 18.16 9.32 -15.04
C ALA A 106 17.91 10.63 -14.27
N ILE A 107 17.73 10.57 -12.94
CA ILE A 107 17.55 11.78 -12.13
C ILE A 107 18.81 12.67 -12.28
N PRO A 108 18.67 13.96 -12.65
CA PRO A 108 19.83 14.84 -12.80
C PRO A 108 20.56 15.03 -11.46
N LYS A 109 21.74 15.65 -11.51
CA LYS A 109 22.37 16.14 -10.29
C LYS A 109 21.50 17.28 -9.76
N LEU A 110 21.01 17.12 -8.54
CA LEU A 110 20.20 18.12 -7.87
C LEU A 110 21.07 18.99 -6.97
N ASP A 111 20.64 20.23 -6.76
CA ASP A 111 21.14 21.10 -5.71
C ASP A 111 20.17 21.18 -4.52
N ALA A 112 20.48 22.01 -3.53
CA ALA A 112 19.61 22.18 -2.38
C ALA A 112 18.30 22.90 -2.75
N ALA A 113 18.31 23.83 -3.69
CA ALA A 113 17.09 24.55 -4.10
C ALA A 113 16.07 23.61 -4.76
N ASP A 114 16.55 22.55 -5.41
CA ASP A 114 15.72 21.49 -5.98
C ASP A 114 15.03 20.60 -4.94
N MET A 115 15.40 20.68 -3.66
CA MET A 115 14.87 19.80 -2.60
C MET A 115 13.70 20.42 -1.86
N CYS A 116 12.77 19.58 -1.39
CA CYS A 116 11.76 20.02 -0.45
C CYS A 116 12.40 20.40 0.89
N SER A 117 11.91 21.44 1.56
CA SER A 117 12.38 21.79 2.91
C SER A 117 11.88 20.82 3.99
N GLU A 118 10.80 20.09 3.70
CA GLU A 118 10.10 19.27 4.68
C GLU A 118 10.37 17.76 4.56
N CYS A 119 11.02 17.32 3.48
CA CYS A 119 11.37 15.93 3.24
C CYS A 119 12.55 15.79 2.28
N ASP A 120 13.12 14.59 2.25
CA ASP A 120 14.27 14.18 1.44
C ASP A 120 13.91 13.90 -0.03
N THR A 121 12.81 14.44 -0.55
CA THR A 121 12.42 14.28 -1.96
C THR A 121 12.56 15.60 -2.74
N PRO A 122 12.85 15.53 -4.05
CA PRO A 122 12.92 16.72 -4.91
C PRO A 122 11.60 17.49 -4.94
N SER A 123 11.65 18.81 -4.91
CA SER A 123 10.51 19.73 -4.91
C SER A 123 9.54 19.48 -6.07
N ASN A 124 10.06 19.23 -7.28
CA ASN A 124 9.24 18.96 -8.45
C ASN A 124 8.45 17.63 -8.39
N TRP A 125 8.82 16.70 -7.51
CA TRP A 125 8.03 15.46 -7.28
C TRP A 125 6.72 15.73 -6.53
N HIS A 126 6.53 16.97 -6.05
CA HIS A 126 5.31 17.42 -5.38
C HIS A 126 4.35 18.14 -6.32
N GLU A 127 4.81 18.59 -7.49
CA GLU A 127 3.98 19.37 -8.41
C GLU A 127 3.00 18.50 -9.20
N ILE A 128 3.25 17.20 -9.28
CA ILE A 128 2.48 16.27 -10.13
C ILE A 128 1.89 15.15 -9.27
N SER A 129 0.57 15.20 -9.05
CA SER A 129 -0.21 14.15 -8.37
C SER A 129 -0.18 12.77 -9.07
N TYR A 130 0.58 12.62 -10.15
CA TYR A 130 0.53 11.53 -11.13
C TYR A 130 1.93 11.00 -11.54
N THR A 131 2.96 11.15 -10.72
CA THR A 131 4.26 10.51 -10.97
C THR A 131 4.19 9.00 -10.71
N MET A 132 3.58 8.27 -11.66
CA MET A 132 3.56 6.79 -11.71
C MET A 132 4.94 6.16 -12.03
N ILE A 133 6.00 6.97 -12.16
CA ILE A 133 7.32 6.51 -12.61
C ILE A 133 8.31 6.33 -11.44
N LEU A 134 8.01 6.86 -10.25
CA LEU A 134 8.84 6.69 -9.06
C LEU A 134 7.99 6.14 -7.89
N PRO A 135 8.55 5.29 -7.01
CA PRO A 135 7.75 4.44 -6.13
C PRO A 135 7.00 5.17 -5.01
N GLU A 136 7.21 6.47 -4.83
CA GLU A 136 6.69 7.20 -3.67
C GLU A 136 6.10 8.55 -4.13
N GLY A 137 4.76 8.57 -4.24
CA GLY A 137 3.97 9.79 -4.48
C GLY A 137 4.11 10.80 -3.32
N PRO A 138 3.31 11.88 -3.30
CA PRO A 138 3.66 13.19 -2.70
C PRO A 138 4.15 13.14 -1.24
N CYS A 139 5.16 13.92 -0.88
CA CYS A 139 5.76 13.98 0.46
C CYS A 139 4.78 13.95 1.65
N PHE A 140 5.22 13.26 2.72
CA PHE A 140 4.50 13.10 3.98
C PHE A 140 4.15 14.43 4.67
N ALA A 141 4.83 15.53 4.32
CA ALA A 141 4.61 16.85 4.90
C ALA A 141 3.49 17.66 4.25
N TRP A 142 2.92 17.23 3.12
CA TRP A 142 1.77 17.94 2.54
C TRP A 142 0.59 17.86 3.52
N PRO A 143 -0.02 18.98 3.96
CA PRO A 143 -1.07 18.98 4.99
C PRO A 143 -2.09 17.84 4.89
N ARG A 144 -2.69 17.61 3.70
CA ARG A 144 -3.70 16.55 3.49
C ARG A 144 -3.16 15.12 3.53
N ARG A 145 -1.87 14.90 3.26
CA ARG A 145 -1.24 13.56 3.38
C ARG A 145 -0.68 13.36 4.77
N ALA A 146 -0.06 14.38 5.36
CA ALA A 146 0.35 14.41 6.75
C ALA A 146 -0.82 14.04 7.67
N GLU A 147 -1.98 14.66 7.43
CA GLU A 147 -3.23 14.37 8.14
C GLU A 147 -3.68 12.92 7.95
N ARG A 148 -3.81 12.44 6.70
CA ARG A 148 -4.15 11.04 6.41
C ARG A 148 -3.19 10.04 7.07
N MET A 149 -1.91 10.35 7.15
CA MET A 149 -0.91 9.48 7.76
C MET A 149 -0.93 9.52 9.28
N ARG A 150 -1.28 10.65 9.89
CA ARG A 150 -1.59 10.73 11.33
C ARG A 150 -2.80 9.86 11.67
N GLU A 151 -3.89 10.03 10.94
CA GLU A 151 -5.11 9.20 11.12
C GLU A 151 -4.81 7.70 10.95
N ALA A 152 -4.01 7.33 9.94
CA ALA A 152 -3.63 5.95 9.71
C ALA A 152 -2.78 5.37 10.86
N ARG A 153 -1.83 6.15 11.40
CA ARG A 153 -1.01 5.75 12.56
C ARG A 153 -1.86 5.58 13.81
N GLU A 154 -2.78 6.51 14.07
CA GLU A 154 -3.71 6.42 15.20
C GLU A 154 -4.56 5.14 15.12
N ARG A 155 -5.16 4.86 13.96
CA ARG A 155 -5.91 3.61 13.73
C ARG A 155 -5.05 2.36 13.92
N PHE A 156 -3.80 2.39 13.48
CA PHE A 156 -2.88 1.27 13.66
C PHE A 156 -2.56 1.02 15.14
N LEU A 157 -2.32 2.10 15.90
CA LEU A 157 -2.08 2.01 17.34
C LEU A 157 -3.32 1.53 18.09
N GLU A 158 -4.50 2.00 17.72
CA GLU A 158 -5.78 1.51 18.25
C GLU A 158 -5.94 0.00 17.99
N LEU A 159 -5.66 -0.46 16.77
CA LEU A 159 -5.74 -1.88 16.43
C LEU A 159 -4.68 -2.73 17.14
N ALA A 160 -3.46 -2.20 17.31
CA ALA A 160 -2.39 -2.88 18.04
C ALA A 160 -2.70 -3.00 19.54
N ASN A 161 -3.35 -1.99 20.12
CA ASN A 161 -3.73 -1.96 21.54
C ASN A 161 -5.07 -2.64 21.82
N LYS A 162 -5.86 -2.97 20.79
CA LYS A 162 -7.11 -3.70 20.97
C LYS A 162 -6.80 -5.11 21.47
N PRO A 163 -7.30 -5.51 22.66
CA PRO A 163 -7.07 -6.86 23.16
C PRO A 163 -7.60 -7.86 22.13
N ARG A 164 -6.73 -8.79 21.71
CA ARG A 164 -7.14 -9.88 20.83
C ARG A 164 -8.23 -10.65 21.54
N THR A 165 -9.45 -10.58 21.03
CA THR A 165 -10.50 -11.52 21.41
C THR A 165 -9.92 -12.91 21.22
N PRO A 166 -9.89 -13.78 22.25
CA PRO A 166 -9.39 -15.13 22.07
C PRO A 166 -10.19 -15.78 20.94
N GLU A 167 -9.49 -16.20 19.88
CA GLU A 167 -10.14 -16.88 18.77
C GLU A 167 -10.86 -18.09 19.35
N LEU A 168 -12.19 -18.11 19.25
CA LEU A 168 -12.97 -19.29 19.57
C LEU A 168 -12.34 -20.48 18.82
N PRO A 169 -12.09 -21.62 19.48
CA PRO A 169 -11.44 -22.75 18.85
C PRO A 169 -12.26 -23.13 17.61
N LYS A 170 -11.64 -23.00 16.43
CA LYS A 170 -12.28 -23.38 15.17
C LYS A 170 -12.77 -24.81 15.29
N ALA A 171 -14.06 -25.04 15.03
CA ALA A 171 -14.62 -26.39 15.06
C ALA A 171 -13.79 -27.30 14.13
N LYS A 172 -13.33 -28.43 14.66
CA LYS A 172 -12.58 -29.42 13.90
C LYS A 172 -13.56 -30.48 13.34
N PRO A 173 -13.28 -31.06 12.16
CA PRO A 173 -14.07 -32.18 11.67
C PRO A 173 -13.98 -33.35 12.64
N LEU A 174 -15.10 -34.06 12.84
CA LEU A 174 -15.20 -35.27 13.65
C LEU A 174 -14.38 -36.41 13.02
N ALA A 175 -14.33 -36.46 11.70
CA ALA A 175 -13.51 -37.40 10.95
C ALA A 175 -13.09 -36.83 9.59
N VAL A 176 -11.91 -37.23 9.12
CA VAL A 176 -11.39 -36.88 7.79
C VAL A 176 -11.00 -38.16 7.06
N ILE A 177 -11.58 -38.38 5.88
CA ILE A 177 -11.23 -39.46 4.97
C ILE A 177 -10.21 -38.90 3.96
N PRO A 178 -9.00 -39.48 3.85
CA PRO A 178 -7.98 -39.00 2.92
C PRO A 178 -8.42 -39.17 1.47
N SER A 179 -7.93 -38.29 0.61
CA SER A 179 -8.06 -38.44 -0.84
C SER A 179 -7.16 -39.57 -1.36
N GLY A 180 -7.59 -40.23 -2.44
CA GLY A 180 -6.84 -41.33 -3.08
C GLY A 180 -7.38 -42.74 -2.82
N LEU A 181 -8.45 -42.89 -2.03
CA LEU A 181 -9.15 -44.16 -1.88
C LEU A 181 -10.11 -44.40 -3.08
N PRO A 182 -10.25 -45.64 -3.57
CA PRO A 182 -11.24 -45.96 -4.58
C PRO A 182 -12.66 -45.77 -4.04
N LEU A 183 -13.60 -45.41 -4.92
CA LEU A 183 -14.94 -44.92 -4.57
C LEU A 183 -15.71 -45.89 -3.65
N ASN A 184 -15.58 -47.19 -3.87
CA ASN A 184 -16.18 -48.23 -3.03
C ASN A 184 -15.70 -48.19 -1.57
N GLN A 185 -14.41 -47.92 -1.34
CA GLN A 185 -13.84 -47.79 0.00
C GLN A 185 -14.26 -46.47 0.67
N ILE A 186 -14.45 -45.41 -0.13
CA ILE A 186 -14.98 -44.14 0.37
C ILE A 186 -16.41 -44.32 0.85
N VAL A 187 -17.27 -44.97 0.06
CA VAL A 187 -18.68 -45.21 0.42
C VAL A 187 -18.79 -46.10 1.66
N ALA A 188 -17.97 -47.16 1.75
CA ALA A 188 -17.95 -48.03 2.94
C ALA A 188 -17.54 -47.26 4.22
N LYS A 189 -16.46 -46.47 4.14
CA LYS A 189 -16.01 -45.64 5.27
C LYS A 189 -17.00 -44.54 5.64
N LEU A 190 -17.67 -43.95 4.66
CA LEU A 190 -18.73 -42.96 4.92
C LEU A 190 -19.93 -43.60 5.63
N ALA A 191 -20.36 -44.80 5.22
CA ALA A 191 -21.44 -45.53 5.86
C ALA A 191 -21.11 -45.90 7.32
N GLU A 192 -19.88 -46.38 7.59
CA GLU A 192 -19.41 -46.66 8.95
C GLU A 192 -19.38 -45.40 9.83
N LEU A 193 -18.92 -44.27 9.28
CA LEU A 193 -18.82 -43.02 10.02
C LEU A 193 -20.19 -42.36 10.23
N GLN A 194 -21.12 -42.50 9.29
CA GLN A 194 -22.51 -42.06 9.45
C GLN A 194 -23.27 -42.92 10.49
N ALA A 195 -22.99 -44.22 10.58
CA ALA A 195 -23.55 -45.06 11.63
C ALA A 195 -23.07 -44.63 13.04
N LYS A 196 -21.81 -44.19 13.16
CA LYS A 196 -21.24 -43.68 14.42
C LYS A 196 -21.70 -42.25 14.75
N HIS A 197 -21.99 -41.44 13.72
CA HIS A 197 -22.40 -40.04 13.86
C HIS A 197 -23.62 -39.72 12.98
N PRO A 198 -24.83 -40.14 13.37
CA PRO A 198 -26.02 -40.06 12.52
C PRO A 198 -26.42 -38.64 12.14
N ASN A 199 -26.03 -37.63 12.93
CA ASN A 199 -26.37 -36.23 12.70
C ASN A 199 -25.21 -35.42 12.06
N ALA A 200 -24.13 -36.07 11.62
CA ALA A 200 -22.98 -35.38 11.05
C ALA A 200 -23.22 -34.99 9.57
N ILE A 201 -22.74 -33.81 9.19
CA ILE A 201 -22.83 -33.30 7.82
C ILE A 201 -21.53 -33.64 7.09
N VAL A 202 -21.65 -34.32 5.95
CA VAL A 202 -20.52 -34.61 5.07
C VAL A 202 -20.20 -33.39 4.21
N ARG A 203 -18.93 -32.98 4.18
CA ARG A 203 -18.42 -31.89 3.34
C ARG A 203 -17.18 -32.34 2.58
N ARG A 204 -16.96 -31.73 1.42
CA ARG A 204 -15.70 -31.89 0.67
C ARG A 204 -14.70 -30.85 1.19
N GLY A 205 -13.61 -31.33 1.77
CA GLY A 205 -12.52 -30.53 2.30
C GLY A 205 -11.45 -30.22 1.24
N ASN A 206 -10.37 -29.57 1.68
CA ASN A 206 -9.25 -29.25 0.81
C ASN A 206 -8.54 -30.53 0.30
N ALA A 207 -7.97 -30.47 -0.90
CA ALA A 207 -7.31 -31.59 -1.58
C ALA A 207 -8.18 -32.85 -1.76
N ASN A 208 -9.49 -32.66 -2.03
CA ASN A 208 -10.47 -33.73 -2.30
C ASN A 208 -10.70 -34.71 -1.14
N LYS A 209 -10.46 -34.29 0.10
CA LYS A 209 -10.78 -35.07 1.29
C LYS A 209 -12.27 -35.00 1.60
N TRP A 210 -12.81 -36.06 2.20
CA TRP A 210 -14.18 -36.05 2.72
C TRP A 210 -14.14 -35.84 4.23
N GLU A 211 -14.86 -34.84 4.73
CA GLU A 211 -14.85 -34.43 6.13
C GLU A 211 -16.25 -34.57 6.73
N LEU A 212 -16.35 -35.15 7.92
CA LEU A 212 -17.59 -35.17 8.70
C LEU A 212 -17.56 -34.05 9.73
N TRP A 213 -18.58 -33.22 9.71
CA TRP A 213 -18.75 -32.09 10.60
C TRP A 213 -19.90 -32.33 11.58
N PRO A 214 -19.84 -31.81 12.81
CA PRO A 214 -20.99 -31.86 13.71
C PRO A 214 -22.19 -31.15 13.07
N PRO A 215 -23.44 -31.52 13.45
CA PRO A 215 -24.62 -30.76 13.03
C PRO A 215 -24.42 -29.29 13.41
N ARG A 216 -24.93 -28.36 12.59
CA ARG A 216 -24.83 -26.93 12.89
C ARG A 216 -25.48 -26.66 14.25
N SER A 217 -24.68 -26.48 15.30
CA SER A 217 -25.17 -25.98 16.57
C SER A 217 -25.65 -24.54 16.34
N THR A 218 -26.90 -24.27 16.71
CA THR A 218 -27.55 -22.96 16.74
C THR A 218 -26.96 -22.03 17.80
N THR A 219 -25.64 -21.88 17.83
CA THR A 219 -24.93 -20.99 18.74
C THR A 219 -23.75 -20.37 18.01
N SER A 220 -24.00 -19.25 17.32
CA SER A 220 -23.47 -17.91 17.67
C SER A 220 -23.53 -16.94 16.46
N HIS A 221 -24.42 -15.95 16.59
CA HIS A 221 -24.51 -14.65 15.92
C HIS A 221 -24.14 -14.51 14.44
N GLU A 222 -25.18 -14.50 13.63
CA GLU A 222 -25.25 -13.73 12.37
C GLU A 222 -25.39 -12.23 12.73
N PRO A 223 -24.50 -11.32 12.29
CA PRO A 223 -24.81 -9.91 12.32
C PRO A 223 -25.73 -9.60 11.14
N ALA A 224 -26.87 -8.97 11.47
CA ALA A 224 -27.83 -8.45 10.51
C ALA A 224 -27.16 -7.50 9.51
N ARG A 225 -27.63 -7.58 8.27
CA ARG A 225 -27.31 -6.64 7.18
C ARG A 225 -27.87 -5.25 7.44
#